data_AF-A0A0F9FQU1-F1
#
_entry.id   AF-A0A0F9FQU1-F1
#
_cell.length_a   1.000
_cell.length_b   1.000
_cell.length_c   1.000
_cell.angle_alpha   90.00
_cell.angle_beta   90.00
_cell.angle_gamma   90.00
#
_symmetry.space_group_name_H-M   'P 1'
#
loop_
_entity.id
_entity.type
_entity.pdbx_description
1 polymer ?
#
loop_
_entity_poly.entity_id
_entity_poly.type
_entity_poly.pdbx_seq_one_letter_code
_entity_poly.pdbx_strand_id
1 'polypeptide(L)'
;MSTSRRLTEVFETAIEIPFDDSSKFIFFSDCHRGDNSWADDFAHNQNIFFHALNYYYKKGFTYIEIGDSDELWENKRFSDIRQTHSHIFRLIREFYMKKRFYLIRGNHDNERKNQKKVKKTLYQYYDERKRKYEPLFEGIEVHEGLILRYLDKDNKIFLVHGHQGDLINDRLWWLGRFFGRYLWRHLQLLGLRDPTRPAKNFKKQIAVEKKIIRWVEVNNQMLIAGHTHRPVLI
;
A
#
# COMPACT_ATOMS: atom_id res chain seq x y z
N MET A 1 -21.72 -4.82 -6.07
CA MET A 1 -21.52 -4.09 -4.79
C MET A 1 -20.97 -2.73 -5.15
N SER A 2 -21.57 -1.65 -4.64
CA SER A 2 -21.11 -0.29 -4.93
C SER A 2 -19.88 0.07 -4.09
N THR A 3 -19.08 1.03 -4.56
CA THR A 3 -17.98 1.64 -3.80
C THR A 3 -18.43 2.11 -2.42
N SER A 4 -19.58 2.79 -2.33
CA SER A 4 -20.11 3.26 -1.04
C SER A 4 -20.35 2.12 -0.05
N ARG A 5 -20.98 1.01 -0.48
CA ARG A 5 -21.18 -0.14 0.40
C ARG A 5 -19.87 -0.76 0.86
N ARG A 6 -18.90 -0.92 -0.05
CA ARG A 6 -17.60 -1.51 0.29
C ARG A 6 -16.82 -0.62 1.26
N LEU A 7 -16.82 0.70 1.07
CA LEU A 7 -16.19 1.65 1.98
C LEU A 7 -16.82 1.60 3.38
N THR A 8 -18.16 1.54 3.47
CA THR A 8 -18.85 1.38 4.76
C THR A 8 -18.47 0.08 5.46
N GLU A 9 -18.47 -1.06 4.76
CA GLU A 9 -18.07 -2.36 5.33
C GLU A 9 -16.63 -2.34 5.86
N VAL A 10 -15.70 -1.68 5.14
CA VAL A 10 -14.31 -1.55 5.59
C VAL A 10 -14.20 -0.60 6.77
N PHE A 11 -14.93 0.51 6.77
CA PHE A 11 -14.94 1.46 7.89
C PHE A 11 -15.45 0.80 9.18
N GLU A 12 -16.57 0.07 9.12
CA GLU A 12 -17.16 -0.59 10.29
C GLU A 12 -16.31 -1.71 10.89
N THR A 13 -15.41 -2.30 10.09
CA THR A 13 -14.55 -3.43 10.51
C THR A 13 -13.09 -3.03 10.72
N ALA A 14 -12.72 -1.78 10.43
CA ALA A 14 -11.37 -1.28 10.60
C ALA A 14 -11.00 -1.19 12.07
N ILE A 15 -9.77 -1.58 12.40
CA ILE A 15 -9.24 -1.38 13.75
C ILE A 15 -8.98 0.10 14.00
N GLU A 16 -9.17 0.53 15.25
CA GLU A 16 -8.90 1.89 15.67
C GLU A 16 -7.49 2.00 16.28
N ILE A 17 -6.72 2.97 15.79
CA ILE A 17 -5.42 3.36 16.32
C ILE A 17 -5.62 4.70 17.04
N PRO A 18 -5.49 4.74 18.37
CA PRO A 18 -5.63 5.99 19.11
C PRO A 18 -4.48 6.94 18.81
N PHE A 19 -4.76 8.25 18.78
CA PHE A 19 -3.74 9.29 18.67
C PHE A 19 -4.10 10.56 19.44
N ASP A 20 -3.10 11.39 19.68
CA ASP A 20 -3.17 12.66 20.40
C ASP A 20 -2.30 13.73 19.73
N ASP A 21 -2.17 14.90 20.36
CA ASP A 21 -1.38 16.04 19.84
C ASP A 21 0.13 15.76 19.75
N SER A 22 0.63 14.74 20.43
CA SER A 22 2.04 14.34 20.37
C SER A 22 2.33 13.36 19.22
N SER A 23 1.26 12.75 18.68
CA SER A 23 1.33 11.69 17.70
C SER A 23 1.77 12.21 16.32
N LYS A 24 2.64 11.45 15.66
CA LYS A 24 3.22 11.82 14.36
C LYS A 24 3.07 10.67 13.38
N PHE A 25 2.46 10.92 12.23
CA PHE A 25 2.21 9.89 11.22
C PHE A 25 2.88 10.24 9.89
N ILE A 26 3.32 9.20 9.19
CA ILE A 26 3.63 9.27 7.76
C ILE A 26 2.77 8.27 7.00
N PHE A 27 2.32 8.71 5.83
CA PHE A 27 1.49 7.93 4.93
C PHE A 27 2.23 7.82 3.60
N PHE A 28 2.63 6.61 3.21
CA PHE A 28 3.07 6.35 1.85
C PHE A 28 2.11 5.35 1.20
N SER A 29 1.85 5.54 -0.08
CA SER A 29 0.95 4.72 -0.89
C SER A 29 1.51 4.61 -2.30
N ASP A 30 1.08 3.59 -3.04
CA ASP A 30 1.34 3.47 -4.48
C ASP A 30 2.85 3.59 -4.80
N CYS A 31 3.68 2.98 -3.94
CA CYS A 31 5.13 2.98 -4.14
C CYS A 31 5.53 2.04 -5.26
N HIS A 32 4.79 0.94 -5.46
CA HIS A 32 5.04 -0.07 -6.50
C HIS A 32 6.49 -0.56 -6.54
N ARG A 33 7.08 -0.93 -5.39
CA ARG A 33 8.44 -1.48 -5.33
C ARG A 33 8.55 -2.74 -6.18
N GLY A 34 9.37 -2.68 -7.23
CA GLY A 34 9.63 -3.79 -8.13
C GLY A 34 10.97 -4.49 -7.88
N ASP A 35 11.57 -5.00 -8.95
CA ASP A 35 12.81 -5.79 -8.93
C ASP A 35 14.06 -5.00 -9.37
N ASN A 36 13.97 -3.67 -9.45
CA ASN A 36 15.02 -2.76 -9.93
C ASN A 36 15.45 -3.01 -11.39
N SER A 37 14.61 -3.68 -12.18
CA SER A 37 14.72 -3.71 -13.63
C SER A 37 14.22 -2.41 -14.27
N TRP A 38 14.31 -2.30 -15.59
CA TRP A 38 13.74 -1.18 -16.35
C TRP A 38 12.21 -1.04 -16.22
N ALA A 39 11.52 -2.10 -15.80
CA ALA A 39 10.09 -2.09 -15.50
C ALA A 39 9.78 -1.59 -14.07
N ASP A 40 10.78 -1.46 -13.20
CA ASP A 40 10.58 -0.99 -11.83
C ASP A 40 10.52 0.54 -11.77
N ASP A 41 9.31 1.10 -11.82
CA ASP A 41 9.08 2.55 -11.71
C ASP A 41 9.54 3.10 -10.33
N PHE A 42 9.56 2.29 -9.26
CA PHE A 42 10.04 2.71 -7.94
C PHE A 42 11.56 2.88 -7.89
N ALA A 43 12.31 2.11 -8.69
CA ALA A 43 13.76 2.08 -8.66
C ALA A 43 14.40 3.48 -8.76
N HIS A 44 13.84 4.35 -9.59
CA HIS A 44 14.31 5.72 -9.78
C HIS A 44 14.10 6.61 -8.54
N ASN A 45 13.09 6.29 -7.72
CA ASN A 45 12.71 7.03 -6.52
C ASN A 45 13.17 6.38 -5.21
N GLN A 46 13.86 5.24 -5.27
CA GLN A 46 14.23 4.48 -4.06
C GLN A 46 15.07 5.30 -3.07
N ASN A 47 15.99 6.14 -3.58
CA ASN A 47 16.88 6.94 -2.74
C ASN A 47 16.12 8.04 -2.00
N ILE A 48 15.27 8.81 -2.70
CA ILE A 48 14.47 9.86 -2.07
C ILE A 48 13.48 9.28 -1.06
N PHE A 49 12.87 8.15 -1.41
CA PHE A 49 12.01 7.40 -0.50
C PHE A 49 12.77 6.97 0.77
N PHE A 50 13.93 6.34 0.61
CA PHE A 50 14.73 5.85 1.74
C PHE A 50 15.19 7.00 2.64
N HIS A 51 15.65 8.11 2.06
CA HIS A 51 16.05 9.29 2.82
C HIS A 51 14.90 9.88 3.63
N ALA A 52 13.73 10.04 3.01
CA ALA A 52 12.54 10.53 3.70
C ALA A 52 12.12 9.57 4.83
N LEU A 53 11.99 8.27 4.54
CA LEU A 53 11.60 7.26 5.52
C LEU A 53 12.57 7.23 6.72
N ASN A 54 13.88 7.33 6.47
CA ASN A 54 14.89 7.34 7.52
C ASN A 54 14.84 8.62 8.39
N TYR A 55 14.55 9.77 7.77
CA TYR A 55 14.32 11.01 8.52
C TYR A 55 13.14 10.86 9.49
N TYR A 56 12.00 10.37 8.99
CA TYR A 56 10.80 10.17 9.83
C TYR A 56 11.00 9.10 10.90
N TYR A 57 11.75 8.04 10.58
CA TYR A 57 12.14 7.02 11.56
C TYR A 57 12.87 7.65 12.75
N LYS A 58 13.91 8.45 12.47
CA LYS A 58 14.72 9.13 13.49
C LYS A 58 13.93 10.14 14.31
N LYS A 59 12.87 10.72 13.74
CA LYS A 59 12.00 11.70 14.39
C LYS A 59 10.82 11.07 15.16
N GLY A 60 10.75 9.74 15.22
CA GLY A 60 9.76 9.03 16.05
C GLY A 60 8.38 8.87 15.44
N PHE A 61 8.24 9.02 14.11
CA PHE A 61 6.93 8.90 13.44
C PHE A 61 6.40 7.45 13.41
N THR A 62 5.09 7.30 13.34
CA THR A 62 4.42 6.05 12.99
C THR A 62 4.23 5.97 11.47
N TYR A 63 4.65 4.87 10.87
CA TYR A 63 4.56 4.63 9.44
C TYR A 63 3.34 3.79 9.09
N ILE A 64 2.50 4.32 8.21
CA ILE A 64 1.36 3.61 7.64
C ILE A 64 1.53 3.52 6.12
N GLU A 65 1.67 2.30 5.60
CA GLU A 65 1.58 2.01 4.16
C GLU A 65 0.11 1.89 3.75
N ILE A 66 -0.39 2.79 2.89
CA ILE A 66 -1.79 2.81 2.43
C ILE A 66 -1.97 2.02 1.12
N GLY A 67 -1.37 0.83 1.01
CA GLY A 67 -1.54 -0.06 -0.13
C GLY A 67 -0.62 0.19 -1.32
N ASP A 68 -0.65 -0.76 -2.26
CA ASP A 68 0.15 -0.80 -3.50
C ASP A 68 1.63 -0.46 -3.31
N SER A 69 2.19 -0.89 -2.17
CA SER A 69 3.56 -0.58 -1.82
C SER A 69 4.56 -1.49 -2.55
N ASP A 70 4.16 -2.73 -2.87
CA ASP A 70 4.98 -3.72 -3.59
C ASP A 70 4.28 -4.17 -4.89
N GLU A 71 5.02 -4.22 -6.01
CA GLU A 71 4.49 -4.47 -7.34
C GLU A 71 4.35 -5.98 -7.63
N LEU A 72 3.37 -6.63 -6.99
CA LEU A 72 3.14 -8.07 -7.11
C LEU A 72 2.32 -8.48 -8.34
N TRP A 73 1.83 -7.53 -9.15
CA TRP A 73 1.21 -7.87 -10.42
C TRP A 73 2.31 -8.25 -11.41
N GLU A 74 3.29 -7.37 -11.62
CA GLU A 74 4.38 -7.60 -12.56
C GLU A 74 5.44 -8.58 -12.04
N ASN A 75 5.69 -8.61 -10.72
CA ASN A 75 6.72 -9.46 -10.12
C ASN A 75 6.16 -10.78 -9.60
N LYS A 76 6.84 -11.88 -9.96
CA LYS A 76 6.38 -13.24 -9.59
C LYS A 76 6.60 -13.56 -8.12
N ARG A 77 7.71 -13.11 -7.55
CA ARG A 77 8.14 -13.47 -6.20
C ARG A 77 8.42 -12.21 -5.39
N PHE A 78 7.75 -12.10 -4.24
CA PHE A 78 8.06 -11.04 -3.26
C PHE A 78 9.51 -11.10 -2.75
N SER A 79 10.12 -12.29 -2.73
CA SER A 79 11.53 -12.46 -2.34
C SER A 79 12.48 -11.60 -3.18
N ASP A 80 12.17 -11.44 -4.47
CA ASP A 80 13.01 -10.73 -5.42
C ASP A 80 12.93 -9.22 -5.11
N ILE A 81 11.71 -8.67 -4.98
CA ILE A 81 11.47 -7.28 -4.54
C ILE A 81 12.18 -7.00 -3.21
N ARG A 82 12.00 -7.89 -2.23
CA ARG A 82 12.60 -7.74 -0.89
C ARG A 82 14.12 -7.80 -0.91
N GLN A 83 14.72 -8.66 -1.73
CA GLN A 83 16.17 -8.77 -1.86
C GLN A 83 16.74 -7.52 -2.53
N THR A 84 16.12 -7.09 -3.62
CA THR A 84 16.46 -5.86 -4.35
C THR A 84 16.43 -4.64 -3.44
N HIS A 85 15.31 -4.42 -2.73
CA HIS A 85 15.10 -3.26 -1.87
C HIS A 85 15.41 -3.55 -0.39
N SER A 86 16.35 -4.46 -0.11
CA SER A 86 16.60 -5.00 1.24
C SER A 86 16.93 -3.93 2.30
N HIS A 87 17.60 -2.85 1.90
CA HIS A 87 17.93 -1.72 2.77
C HIS A 87 16.67 -0.97 3.25
N ILE A 88 15.65 -0.83 2.39
CA ILE A 88 14.35 -0.25 2.72
C ILE A 88 13.59 -1.19 3.67
N PHE A 89 13.46 -2.48 3.33
CA PHE A 89 12.76 -3.44 4.19
C PHE A 89 13.39 -3.55 5.58
N ARG A 90 14.72 -3.46 5.68
CA ARG A 90 15.41 -3.39 6.97
C ARG A 90 14.97 -2.17 7.78
N LEU A 91 14.84 -1.00 7.15
CA LEU A 91 14.37 0.20 7.83
C LEU A 91 12.90 0.10 8.24
N ILE A 92 12.03 -0.45 7.38
CA ILE A 92 10.62 -0.71 7.72
C ILE A 92 10.52 -1.67 8.91
N ARG A 93 11.39 -2.69 8.96
CA ARG A 93 11.47 -3.62 10.09
C ARG A 93 11.79 -2.89 11.39
N GLU A 94 12.63 -1.86 11.37
CA GLU A 94 12.88 -1.06 12.57
C GLU A 94 11.64 -0.29 13.06
N PHE A 95 10.76 0.18 12.16
CA PHE A 95 9.45 0.71 12.57
C PHE A 95 8.58 -0.38 13.20
N TYR A 96 8.51 -1.55 12.56
CA TYR A 96 7.72 -2.69 13.01
C TYR A 96 8.14 -3.17 14.41
N MET A 97 9.44 -3.35 14.64
CA MET A 97 9.98 -3.76 15.94
C MET A 97 9.69 -2.75 17.06
N LYS A 98 9.48 -1.47 16.71
CA LYS A 98 9.07 -0.41 17.64
C LYS A 98 7.56 -0.22 17.73
N LYS A 99 6.75 -1.12 17.15
CA LYS A 99 5.28 -1.03 17.07
C LYS A 99 4.78 0.27 16.41
N ARG A 100 5.52 0.75 15.42
CA ARG A 100 5.26 2.00 14.67
C ARG A 100 5.08 1.74 13.17
N PHE A 101 4.63 0.54 12.79
CA PHE A 101 4.37 0.20 11.39
C PHE A 101 3.01 -0.46 11.24
N TYR A 102 2.20 0.05 10.31
CA TYR A 102 0.93 -0.54 9.91
C TYR A 102 0.87 -0.66 8.39
N LEU A 103 0.24 -1.74 7.92
CA LEU A 103 0.17 -2.08 6.50
C LEU A 103 -1.28 -2.26 6.07
N ILE A 104 -1.75 -1.39 5.18
CA ILE A 104 -3.01 -1.54 4.45
C ILE A 104 -2.68 -2.18 3.09
N ARG A 105 -3.48 -3.15 2.66
CA ARG A 105 -3.37 -3.77 1.33
C ARG A 105 -4.06 -2.91 0.25
N GLY A 106 -3.44 -2.83 -0.91
CA GLY A 106 -4.04 -2.34 -2.14
C GLY A 106 -4.44 -3.45 -3.10
N ASN A 107 -4.67 -3.09 -4.36
CA ASN A 107 -5.05 -4.05 -5.40
C ASN A 107 -3.85 -4.81 -5.98
N HIS A 108 -2.65 -4.21 -6.00
CA HIS A 108 -1.43 -4.85 -6.50
C HIS A 108 -0.96 -5.98 -5.57
N ASP A 109 -1.22 -5.85 -4.27
CA ASP A 109 -0.87 -6.82 -3.25
C ASP A 109 -2.09 -7.47 -2.57
N ASN A 110 -3.23 -7.51 -3.26
CA ASN A 110 -4.50 -8.09 -2.76
C ASN A 110 -4.37 -9.55 -2.30
N GLU A 111 -3.33 -10.26 -2.77
CA GLU A 111 -3.02 -11.60 -2.27
C GLU A 111 -2.69 -11.67 -0.78
N ARG A 112 -2.34 -10.53 -0.17
CA ARG A 112 -2.16 -10.36 1.29
C ARG A 112 -3.47 -10.44 2.08
N LYS A 113 -4.63 -10.55 1.42
CA LYS A 113 -5.88 -11.00 2.09
C LYS A 113 -5.73 -12.36 2.76
N ASN A 114 -4.88 -13.22 2.20
CA ASN A 114 -4.69 -14.59 2.67
C ASN A 114 -3.57 -14.63 3.72
N GLN A 115 -3.94 -14.92 4.97
CA GLN A 115 -2.99 -15.01 6.08
C GLN A 115 -1.87 -16.03 5.88
N LYS A 116 -2.12 -17.13 5.13
CA LYS A 116 -1.05 -18.09 4.77
C LYS A 116 -0.02 -17.45 3.85
N LYS A 117 -0.46 -16.58 2.92
CA LYS A 117 0.46 -15.84 2.05
C LYS A 117 1.25 -14.81 2.85
N VAL A 118 0.58 -14.05 3.72
CA VAL A 118 1.24 -13.09 4.64
C VAL A 118 2.31 -13.79 5.47
N LYS A 119 1.99 -14.91 6.14
CA LYS A 119 2.98 -15.67 6.91
C LYS A 119 4.15 -16.17 6.06
N LYS A 120 3.88 -16.62 4.83
CA LYS A 120 4.92 -17.12 3.92
C LYS A 120 5.85 -16.02 3.41
N THR A 121 5.36 -14.79 3.24
CA THR A 121 6.11 -13.70 2.57
C THR A 121 6.63 -12.63 3.51
N LEU A 122 5.86 -12.27 4.55
CA LEU A 122 6.13 -11.11 5.39
C LEU A 122 6.68 -11.45 6.78
N TYR A 123 6.54 -12.69 7.28
CA TYR A 123 6.99 -13.00 8.65
C TYR A 123 8.50 -13.18 8.76
N GLN A 124 9.11 -13.80 7.76
CA GLN A 124 10.52 -14.13 7.77
C GLN A 124 11.09 -14.13 6.35
N TYR A 125 12.41 -14.00 6.25
CA TYR A 125 13.16 -14.13 5.01
C TYR A 125 14.38 -15.02 5.22
N TYR A 126 14.86 -15.64 4.15
CA TYR A 126 16.12 -16.38 4.20
C TYR A 126 17.30 -15.41 4.05
N ASP A 127 18.16 -15.35 5.07
CA ASP A 127 19.41 -14.59 5.04
C ASP A 127 20.52 -15.50 4.49
N GLU A 128 20.95 -15.26 3.25
CA GLU A 128 21.97 -16.07 2.58
C GLU A 128 23.33 -16.02 3.28
N ARG A 129 23.66 -14.90 3.96
CA ARG A 129 24.94 -14.74 4.66
C ARG A 129 24.96 -15.56 5.93
N LYS A 130 23.85 -15.57 6.68
CA LYS A 130 23.70 -16.34 7.91
C LYS A 130 23.21 -17.77 7.68
N ARG A 131 22.82 -18.10 6.44
CA ARG A 131 22.25 -19.38 6.01
C ARG A 131 21.05 -19.84 6.85
N LYS A 132 20.23 -18.90 7.33
CA LYS A 132 19.05 -19.19 8.15
C LYS A 132 17.91 -18.22 7.89
N TYR A 133 16.71 -18.60 8.30
CA TYR A 133 15.57 -17.69 8.30
C TYR A 133 15.71 -16.66 9.44
N GLU A 134 15.43 -15.42 9.11
CA GLU A 134 15.43 -14.28 10.02
C GLU A 134 14.03 -13.62 10.00
N PRO A 135 13.53 -13.13 11.13
CA PRO A 135 12.23 -12.48 11.20
C PRO A 135 12.24 -11.15 10.44
N LEU A 136 11.22 -10.94 9.61
CA LEU A 136 10.94 -9.68 8.91
C LEU A 136 9.89 -8.89 9.68
N PHE A 137 8.61 -9.27 9.56
CA PHE A 137 7.47 -8.72 10.29
C PHE A 137 6.66 -9.85 10.94
N GLU A 138 7.31 -10.63 11.81
CA GLU A 138 6.69 -11.81 12.41
C GLU A 138 5.43 -11.44 13.21
N GLY A 139 4.27 -11.93 12.77
CA GLY A 139 2.99 -11.61 13.38
C GLY A 139 2.31 -10.35 12.84
N ILE A 140 2.81 -9.75 11.74
CA ILE A 140 2.16 -8.59 11.14
C ILE A 140 0.73 -8.91 10.68
N GLU A 141 -0.17 -7.98 10.96
CA GLU A 141 -1.51 -7.96 10.42
C GLU A 141 -1.57 -7.04 9.19
N VAL A 142 -2.25 -7.50 8.15
CA VAL A 142 -2.49 -6.71 6.95
C VAL A 142 -3.95 -6.29 6.93
N HIS A 143 -4.18 -4.99 6.92
CA HIS A 143 -5.51 -4.41 7.05
C HIS A 143 -6.06 -4.04 5.67
N GLU A 144 -7.38 -3.93 5.57
CA GLU A 144 -8.02 -3.34 4.39
C GLU A 144 -8.29 -1.84 4.54
N GLY A 145 -8.45 -1.41 5.78
CA GLY A 145 -8.49 -0.02 6.19
C GLY A 145 -8.17 0.09 7.68
N LEU A 146 -7.87 1.30 8.12
CA LEU A 146 -7.56 1.65 9.51
C LEU A 146 -8.35 2.90 9.89
N ILE A 147 -8.64 3.07 11.17
CA ILE A 147 -9.19 4.31 11.70
C ILE A 147 -8.16 4.93 12.64
N LEU A 148 -7.76 6.17 12.41
CA LEU A 148 -7.08 6.95 13.43
C LEU A 148 -8.15 7.66 14.25
N ARG A 149 -8.21 7.35 15.55
CA ARG A 149 -9.18 7.96 16.47
C ARG A 149 -8.47 8.91 17.42
N TYR A 150 -8.86 10.19 17.41
CA TYR A 150 -8.33 11.14 18.37
C TYR A 150 -8.84 10.79 19.78
N LEU A 151 -7.99 10.89 20.80
CA LEU A 151 -8.36 10.45 22.15
C LEU A 151 -9.39 11.35 22.83
N ASP A 152 -9.29 12.68 22.64
CA ASP A 152 -10.10 13.63 23.41
C ASP A 152 -11.42 14.03 22.71
N LYS A 153 -11.61 13.61 21.47
CA LYS A 153 -12.81 13.88 20.66
C LYS A 153 -13.13 12.64 19.85
N ASP A 154 -14.40 12.42 19.52
CA ASP A 154 -14.81 11.31 18.62
C ASP A 154 -14.46 11.56 17.14
N ASN A 155 -13.34 12.26 16.90
CA ASN A 155 -12.84 12.54 15.57
C ASN A 155 -12.10 11.32 15.05
N LYS A 156 -12.55 10.84 13.89
CA LYS A 156 -11.95 9.69 13.21
C LYS A 156 -11.37 10.14 11.88
N ILE A 157 -10.24 9.54 11.49
CA ILE A 157 -9.67 9.65 10.15
C ILE A 157 -9.64 8.24 9.58
N PHE A 158 -10.40 8.00 8.52
CA PHE A 158 -10.47 6.70 7.87
C PHE A 158 -9.35 6.59 6.82
N LEU A 159 -8.50 5.58 6.96
CA LEU A 159 -7.40 5.30 6.03
C LEU A 159 -7.75 4.08 5.18
N VAL A 160 -7.65 4.21 3.87
CA VAL A 160 -8.00 3.14 2.93
C VAL A 160 -7.21 3.28 1.63
N HIS A 161 -6.87 2.19 0.92
CA HIS A 161 -6.13 2.34 -0.34
C HIS A 161 -6.93 3.10 -1.42
N GLY A 162 -8.25 2.84 -1.56
CA GLY A 162 -9.13 3.56 -2.49
C GLY A 162 -9.60 2.71 -3.69
N HIS A 163 -9.08 1.49 -3.84
CA HIS A 163 -9.54 0.53 -4.85
C HIS A 163 -10.92 -0.10 -4.54
N GLN A 164 -11.42 0.07 -3.30
CA GLN A 164 -12.64 -0.55 -2.79
C GLN A 164 -13.86 -0.24 -3.67
N GLY A 165 -14.47 -1.27 -4.24
CA GLY A 165 -15.61 -1.17 -5.15
C GLY A 165 -15.30 -0.77 -6.60
N ASP A 166 -14.03 -0.67 -7.01
CA ASP A 166 -13.67 -0.70 -8.44
C ASP A 166 -13.75 -2.14 -8.95
N LEU A 167 -14.56 -2.43 -9.96
CA LEU A 167 -14.79 -3.80 -10.42
C LEU A 167 -13.49 -4.53 -10.80
N ILE A 168 -12.56 -3.83 -11.48
CA ILE A 168 -11.33 -4.46 -11.95
C ILE A 168 -10.32 -4.55 -10.81
N ASN A 169 -10.10 -3.47 -10.08
CA ASN A 169 -9.05 -3.42 -9.06
C ASN A 169 -9.46 -4.14 -7.76
N ASP A 170 -10.75 -4.23 -7.43
CA ASP A 170 -11.25 -4.96 -6.27
C ASP A 170 -11.53 -6.43 -6.60
N ARG A 171 -12.31 -6.71 -7.66
CA ARG A 171 -12.83 -8.07 -7.92
C ARG A 171 -12.05 -8.85 -8.99
N LEU A 172 -11.60 -8.19 -10.04
CA LEU A 172 -10.91 -8.82 -11.17
C LEU A 172 -9.40 -8.52 -11.19
N TRP A 173 -8.81 -8.25 -10.03
CA TRP A 173 -7.38 -7.92 -9.89
C TRP A 173 -6.46 -9.00 -10.46
N TRP A 174 -6.92 -10.25 -10.51
CA TRP A 174 -6.19 -11.37 -11.11
C TRP A 174 -6.07 -11.27 -12.64
N LEU A 175 -7.05 -10.64 -13.33
CA LEU A 175 -6.95 -10.32 -14.75
C LEU A 175 -5.94 -9.18 -14.96
N GLY A 176 -6.03 -8.12 -14.16
CA GLY A 176 -5.05 -7.03 -14.17
C GLY A 176 -3.63 -7.55 -13.96
N ARG A 177 -3.43 -8.42 -12.97
CA ARG A 177 -2.18 -9.14 -12.72
C ARG A 177 -1.70 -9.96 -13.91
N PHE A 178 -2.60 -10.68 -14.59
CA PHE A 178 -2.24 -11.49 -15.75
C PHE A 178 -1.68 -10.60 -16.88
N PHE A 179 -2.38 -9.53 -17.24
CA PHE A 179 -1.92 -8.61 -18.28
C PHE A 179 -0.66 -7.84 -17.88
N GLY A 180 -0.59 -7.34 -16.64
CA GLY A 180 0.61 -6.67 -16.13
C GLY A 180 1.85 -7.56 -16.23
N ARG A 181 1.72 -8.83 -15.80
CA ARG A 181 2.82 -9.79 -15.77
C ARG A 181 3.27 -10.28 -17.14
N TYR A 182 2.32 -10.68 -17.98
CA TYR A 182 2.62 -11.44 -19.20
C TYR A 182 2.58 -10.60 -20.47
N LEU A 183 2.02 -9.39 -20.41
CA LEU A 183 1.99 -8.47 -21.53
C LEU A 183 2.79 -7.20 -21.22
N TRP A 184 2.33 -6.38 -20.26
CA TRP A 184 2.88 -5.04 -20.08
C TRP A 184 4.32 -5.01 -19.64
N ARG A 185 4.72 -5.83 -18.65
CA ARG A 185 6.12 -5.96 -18.23
C ARG A 185 7.04 -6.28 -19.41
N HIS A 186 6.64 -7.16 -20.32
CA HIS A 186 7.47 -7.53 -21.47
C HIS A 186 7.58 -6.38 -22.47
N LEU A 187 6.51 -5.63 -22.71
CA LEU A 187 6.54 -4.46 -23.58
C LEU A 187 7.37 -3.32 -22.97
N GLN A 188 7.30 -3.10 -21.65
CA GLN A 188 8.13 -2.13 -20.94
C GLN A 188 9.63 -2.46 -21.05
N LEU A 189 9.99 -3.74 -20.92
CA LEU A 189 11.38 -4.20 -21.13
C LEU A 189 11.87 -3.96 -22.57
N LEU A 190 10.98 -3.88 -23.55
CA LEU A 190 11.28 -3.51 -24.94
C LEU A 190 11.27 -1.99 -25.19
N GLY A 191 11.14 -1.17 -24.14
CA GLY A 191 11.13 0.29 -24.21
C GLY A 191 9.78 0.91 -24.56
N LEU A 192 8.71 0.10 -24.66
CA LEU A 192 7.36 0.62 -24.89
C LEU A 192 6.75 1.11 -23.58
N ARG A 193 6.32 2.36 -23.55
CA ARG A 193 5.65 2.94 -22.39
C ARG A 193 4.23 2.42 -22.30
N ASP A 194 3.88 1.83 -21.14
CA ASP A 194 2.54 1.31 -20.88
C ASP A 194 1.46 2.41 -21.07
N PRO A 195 0.52 2.24 -22.02
CA PRO A 195 -0.56 3.19 -22.26
C PRO A 195 -1.66 3.14 -21.19
N THR A 196 -1.71 2.08 -20.36
CA THR A 196 -2.69 1.89 -19.29
C THR A 196 -2.28 2.54 -17.97
N ARG A 197 -1.09 3.16 -17.92
CA ARG A 197 -0.59 3.92 -16.77
C ARG A 197 -1.69 4.79 -16.15
N PRO A 198 -1.88 4.74 -14.81
CA PRO A 198 -2.90 5.54 -14.13
C PRO A 198 -2.83 7.03 -14.51
N ALA A 199 -1.61 7.56 -14.65
CA ALA A 199 -1.32 8.94 -15.07
C ALA A 199 -1.90 9.36 -16.44
N LYS A 200 -2.41 8.44 -17.27
CA LYS A 200 -3.06 8.72 -18.55
C LYS A 200 -4.58 8.46 -18.56
N ASN A 201 -5.11 7.75 -17.56
CA ASN A 201 -6.52 7.32 -17.47
C ASN A 201 -7.32 8.17 -16.47
N PHE A 202 -7.21 9.50 -16.59
CA PHE A 202 -7.86 10.47 -15.70
C PHE A 202 -9.37 10.26 -15.52
N LYS A 203 -10.10 9.86 -16.57
CA LYS A 203 -11.57 9.67 -16.49
C LYS A 203 -11.95 8.58 -15.47
N LYS A 204 -11.20 7.47 -15.42
CA LYS A 204 -11.47 6.38 -14.48
C LYS A 204 -11.14 6.79 -13.05
N GLN A 205 -10.00 7.46 -12.84
CA GLN A 205 -9.60 7.99 -11.54
C GLN A 205 -10.62 8.98 -10.99
N ILE A 206 -11.05 9.94 -11.80
CA ILE A 206 -12.09 10.92 -11.43
C ILE A 206 -13.40 10.23 -11.04
N ALA A 207 -13.76 9.13 -11.71
CA ALA A 207 -14.97 8.39 -11.37
C ALA A 207 -14.86 7.65 -10.02
N VAL A 208 -13.67 7.16 -9.66
CA VAL A 208 -13.40 6.58 -8.33
C VAL A 208 -13.39 7.67 -7.27
N GLU A 209 -12.66 8.77 -7.50
CA GLU A 209 -12.60 9.95 -6.64
C GLU A 209 -14.01 10.44 -6.30
N LYS A 210 -14.86 10.72 -7.30
CA LYS A 210 -16.24 11.18 -7.07
C LYS A 210 -17.06 10.27 -6.17
N LYS A 211 -16.85 8.95 -6.22
CA LYS A 211 -17.56 8.00 -5.37
C LYS A 211 -17.05 8.04 -3.93
N ILE A 212 -15.74 8.18 -3.73
CA ILE A 212 -15.12 8.36 -2.42
C ILE A 212 -15.58 9.68 -1.80
N ILE A 213 -15.54 10.77 -2.56
CA ILE A 213 -15.99 12.11 -2.13
C ILE A 213 -17.45 12.06 -1.69
N ARG A 214 -18.33 11.50 -2.53
CA ARG A 214 -19.73 11.33 -2.19
C ARG A 214 -19.94 10.51 -0.92
N TRP A 215 -19.10 9.50 -0.68
CA TRP A 215 -19.17 8.72 0.55
C TRP A 215 -18.75 9.57 1.77
N VAL A 216 -17.69 10.36 1.65
CA VAL A 216 -17.22 11.29 2.69
C VAL A 216 -18.32 12.31 3.03
N GLU A 217 -18.94 12.93 2.03
CA GLU A 217 -20.03 13.91 2.21
C GLU A 217 -21.24 13.30 2.93
N VAL A 218 -21.66 12.09 2.54
CA VAL A 218 -22.83 11.42 3.13
C VAL A 218 -22.57 10.96 4.57
N ASN A 219 -21.35 10.53 4.88
CA ASN A 219 -21.01 9.97 6.20
C ASN A 219 -20.35 10.99 7.14
N ASN A 220 -20.07 12.21 6.67
CA ASN A 220 -19.35 13.25 7.40
C ASN A 220 -18.04 12.73 8.04
N GLN A 221 -17.26 11.98 7.26
CA GLN A 221 -16.13 11.19 7.75
C GLN A 221 -14.85 11.53 6.98
N MET A 222 -13.85 12.10 7.66
CA MET A 222 -12.54 12.36 7.06
C MET A 222 -11.91 11.06 6.55
N LEU A 223 -11.33 11.11 5.35
CA LEU A 223 -10.76 9.95 4.67
C LEU A 223 -9.44 10.32 4.00
N ILE A 224 -8.41 9.49 4.19
CA ILE A 224 -7.13 9.55 3.47
C ILE A 224 -7.03 8.29 2.60
N ALA A 225 -6.82 8.49 1.29
CA ALA A 225 -6.67 7.39 0.34
C ALA A 225 -5.48 7.55 -0.60
N GLY A 226 -5.00 6.41 -1.10
CA GLY A 226 -4.07 6.30 -2.22
C GLY A 226 -4.81 6.12 -3.54
N HIS A 227 -4.25 5.32 -4.47
CA HIS A 227 -4.85 4.79 -5.71
C HIS A 227 -5.26 5.80 -6.79
N THR A 228 -5.62 7.02 -6.42
CA THR A 228 -6.15 8.05 -7.34
C THR A 228 -5.04 8.87 -8.00
N HIS A 229 -3.81 8.80 -7.49
CA HIS A 229 -2.62 9.52 -7.97
C HIS A 229 -2.81 11.04 -8.15
N ARG A 230 -3.82 11.63 -7.49
CA ARG A 230 -4.10 13.07 -7.52
C ARG A 230 -4.27 13.62 -6.10
N PRO A 231 -3.60 14.73 -5.77
CA PRO A 231 -3.89 15.43 -4.53
C PRO A 231 -5.28 16.07 -4.65
N VAL A 232 -6.18 15.69 -3.75
CA VAL A 232 -7.51 16.28 -3.62
C VAL A 232 -7.68 16.61 -2.13
N LEU A 233 -7.88 17.89 -1.82
CA LEU A 233 -8.25 18.37 -0.49
C LEU A 233 -9.69 18.86 -0.58
N ILE A 234 -10.56 18.34 0.28
CA ILE A 234 -12.00 18.65 0.34
C ILE A 234 -12.33 18.99 1.78
#